data_AF-A0A2V3JMJ3-F1
#
_entry.id   AF-A0A2V3JMJ3-F1
#
_cell.length_a   1.000
_cell.length_b   1.000
_cell.length_c   1.000
_cell.angle_alpha   90.00
_cell.angle_beta   90.00
_cell.angle_gamma   90.00
#
_symmetry.space_group_name_H-M   'P 1'
#
loop_
_entity.id
_entity.type
_entity.pdbx_description
1 polymer ?
#
loop_
_entity_poly.entity_id
_entity_poly.type
_entity_poly.pdbx_seq_one_letter_code
_entity_poly.pdbx_strand_id
1 'polypeptide(L)'
;MGSPYPDVNVDNWMAVWSGQMYIPGNDTYTFYVASEDGTVDMKINRTDIFSNRIFSDHAEANSSTHLCKGWHNFAIWYHHTTGNASFVLSWANSTMSKQVVPDKNMRTSRTELASLPLNAFFSYKLGFGTEVSFTDLSLGDNITEWRWNFGDGTPDEICNASTNPTYMYDRADVCNVTLTVVNGTGGMNTHSELVDVPIPGDANHDGKLSAADAVLILQMAACGINTDPAADVNSDSTITSLDALMVSQAVTKGVNDE
;
A
#
# COMPACT_ATOMS: atom_id res chain seq x y z
N MET A 1 -16.46 5.27 -19.84
CA MET A 1 -15.34 4.30 -19.86
C MET A 1 -14.17 5.04 -19.26
N GLY A 2 -13.92 4.86 -17.96
CA GLY A 2 -13.00 5.70 -17.20
C GLY A 2 -11.57 5.18 -17.14
N SER A 3 -11.31 3.90 -17.43
CA SER A 3 -9.96 3.33 -17.26
C SER A 3 -9.01 3.64 -18.43
N PRO A 4 -7.77 4.11 -18.16
CA PRO A 4 -6.76 4.35 -19.17
C PRO A 4 -6.04 3.06 -19.63
N TYR A 5 -6.17 1.95 -18.88
CA TYR A 5 -5.47 0.69 -19.15
C TYR A 5 -6.22 -0.51 -18.56
N PRO A 6 -6.24 -1.70 -19.21
CA PRO A 6 -7.06 -2.84 -18.76
C PRO A 6 -6.90 -3.26 -17.29
N ASP A 7 -5.69 -3.12 -16.71
CA ASP A 7 -5.40 -3.50 -15.33
C ASP A 7 -5.63 -2.36 -14.31
N VAL A 8 -6.08 -1.20 -14.77
CA VAL A 8 -6.44 -0.07 -13.90
C VAL A 8 -7.96 -0.10 -13.69
N ASN A 9 -8.37 0.11 -12.43
CA ASN A 9 -9.78 0.21 -12.04
C ASN A 9 -10.53 1.20 -12.94
N VAL A 10 -11.84 0.96 -13.13
CA VAL A 10 -12.68 1.83 -13.97
C VAL A 10 -12.74 3.26 -13.42
N ASP A 11 -12.79 3.38 -12.10
CA ASP A 11 -12.87 4.61 -11.31
C ASP A 11 -11.77 4.61 -10.23
N ASN A 12 -11.57 5.74 -9.55
CA ASN A 12 -10.61 5.90 -8.45
C ASN A 12 -9.17 5.52 -8.81
N TRP A 13 -8.60 6.22 -9.79
CA TRP A 13 -7.22 6.05 -10.20
C TRP A 13 -6.55 7.40 -10.43
N MET A 14 -5.22 7.40 -10.50
CA MET A 14 -4.44 8.61 -10.74
C MET A 14 -3.46 8.42 -11.90
N ALA A 15 -3.44 9.38 -12.83
CA ALA A 15 -2.36 9.53 -13.80
C ALA A 15 -1.41 10.64 -13.37
N VAL A 16 -0.12 10.37 -13.52
CA VAL A 16 0.94 11.33 -13.19
C VAL A 16 1.82 11.54 -14.42
N TRP A 17 1.93 12.78 -14.87
CA TRP A 17 2.89 13.16 -15.92
C TRP A 17 3.93 14.10 -15.33
N SER A 18 5.20 13.81 -15.57
CA SER A 18 6.29 14.69 -15.18
C SER A 18 7.40 14.70 -16.22
N GLY A 19 8.17 15.77 -16.24
CA GLY A 19 9.25 15.93 -17.21
C GLY A 19 9.63 17.40 -17.37
N GLN A 20 10.01 17.76 -18.58
CA GLN A 20 10.33 19.13 -18.96
C GLN A 20 9.53 19.57 -20.18
N MET A 21 9.08 20.81 -20.13
CA MET A 21 8.38 21.51 -21.19
C MET A 21 9.27 22.63 -21.72
N TYR A 22 9.51 22.64 -23.03
CA TYR A 22 10.28 23.68 -23.70
C TYR A 22 9.38 24.87 -24.04
N ILE A 23 9.72 26.01 -23.47
CA ILE A 23 9.07 27.30 -23.70
C ILE A 23 9.82 28.05 -24.81
N PRO A 24 9.18 28.39 -25.95
CA PRO A 24 9.88 28.93 -27.12
C PRO A 24 10.31 30.41 -26.99
N GLY A 25 9.67 31.19 -26.13
CA GLY A 25 9.96 32.62 -25.94
C GLY A 25 9.71 33.08 -24.50
N ASN A 26 10.30 34.20 -24.11
CA ASN A 26 10.03 34.81 -22.81
C ASN A 26 8.67 35.52 -22.86
N ASP A 27 7.67 34.99 -22.18
CA ASP A 27 6.31 35.54 -22.20
C ASP A 27 5.49 35.03 -21.01
N THR A 28 4.32 35.63 -20.80
CA THR A 28 3.28 35.05 -19.96
C THR A 28 2.54 33.99 -20.76
N TYR A 29 2.61 32.74 -20.30
CA TYR A 29 1.88 31.61 -20.86
C TYR A 29 0.63 31.35 -20.04
N THR A 30 -0.50 31.22 -20.73
CA THR A 30 -1.75 30.73 -20.14
C THR A 30 -1.88 29.25 -20.45
N PHE A 31 -1.93 28.43 -19.41
CA PHE A 31 -2.18 27.00 -19.51
C PHE A 31 -3.66 26.74 -19.33
N TYR A 32 -4.19 25.83 -20.14
CA TYR A 32 -5.58 25.40 -20.15
C TYR A 32 -5.60 23.89 -19.91
N VAL A 33 -6.42 23.45 -18.95
CA VAL A 33 -6.69 22.03 -18.70
C VAL A 33 -8.17 21.81 -18.96
N ALA A 34 -8.48 21.01 -19.98
CA ALA A 34 -9.81 20.46 -20.19
C ALA A 34 -9.85 19.03 -19.65
N SER A 35 -10.77 18.74 -18.74
CA SER A 35 -10.86 17.47 -18.06
C SER A 35 -12.30 17.17 -17.64
N GLU A 36 -12.53 15.92 -17.22
CA GLU A 36 -13.80 15.40 -16.72
C GLU A 36 -13.58 14.71 -15.37
N ASP A 37 -14.61 14.74 -14.54
CA ASP A 37 -14.78 13.97 -13.31
C ASP A 37 -13.49 13.61 -12.56
N GLY A 38 -12.97 14.58 -11.81
CA GLY A 38 -11.73 14.38 -11.08
C GLY A 38 -11.09 15.66 -10.57
N THR A 39 -9.82 15.54 -10.20
CA THR A 39 -9.03 16.62 -9.64
C THR A 39 -7.70 16.74 -10.35
N VAL A 40 -7.28 17.97 -10.66
CA VAL A 40 -5.99 18.25 -11.30
C VAL A 40 -5.14 19.15 -10.43
N ASP A 41 -3.93 18.70 -10.18
CA ASP A 41 -2.82 19.51 -9.66
C ASP A 41 -1.77 19.64 -10.75
N MET A 42 -1.24 20.85 -10.94
CA MET A 42 -0.22 21.09 -11.94
C MET A 42 0.78 22.11 -11.44
N LYS A 43 2.06 21.74 -11.55
CA LYS A 43 3.20 22.60 -11.24
C LYS A 43 4.06 22.79 -12.47
N ILE A 44 4.56 24.01 -12.64
CA ILE A 44 5.67 24.30 -13.53
C ILE A 44 6.80 24.87 -12.68
N ASN A 45 7.97 24.25 -12.75
CA ASN A 45 9.09 24.43 -11.84
C ASN A 45 8.67 24.23 -10.38
N ARG A 46 8.60 25.31 -9.60
CA ARG A 46 8.17 25.33 -8.20
C ARG A 46 6.86 26.12 -8.02
N THR A 47 6.23 26.55 -9.12
CA THR A 47 5.03 27.38 -9.09
C THR A 47 3.81 26.51 -9.36
N ASP A 48 2.85 26.55 -8.46
CA ASP A 48 1.54 25.96 -8.65
C ASP A 48 0.78 26.73 -9.74
N ILE A 49 0.37 26.00 -10.79
CA ILE A 49 -0.49 26.51 -11.86
C ILE A 49 -1.95 26.17 -11.53
N PHE A 50 -2.19 24.94 -11.07
CA PHE A 50 -3.43 24.46 -10.52
C PHE A 50 -3.15 23.74 -9.20
N SER A 51 -3.97 24.02 -8.18
CA SER A 51 -3.94 23.30 -6.91
C SER A 51 -5.35 22.82 -6.60
N ASN A 52 -5.52 21.51 -6.48
CA ASN A 52 -6.79 20.86 -6.17
C ASN A 52 -7.95 21.32 -7.09
N ARG A 53 -7.71 21.44 -8.41
CA ARG A 53 -8.72 21.92 -9.34
C ARG A 53 -9.72 20.81 -9.64
N ILE A 54 -10.97 20.97 -9.20
CA ILE A 54 -12.04 19.99 -9.36
C ILE A 54 -12.77 20.19 -10.69
N PHE A 55 -13.07 19.07 -11.36
CA PHE A 55 -13.93 18.97 -12.54
C PHE A 55 -15.05 17.97 -12.23
N SER A 56 -16.31 18.39 -12.36
CA SER A 56 -17.51 17.56 -12.11
C SER A 56 -18.25 17.15 -13.39
N ASP A 57 -17.81 17.71 -14.52
CA ASP A 57 -18.30 17.52 -15.87
C ASP A 57 -17.19 17.96 -16.83
N HIS A 58 -17.42 17.82 -18.15
CA HIS A 58 -16.47 18.26 -19.15
C HIS A 58 -16.33 19.79 -19.13
N ALA A 59 -15.26 20.27 -18.51
CA ALA A 59 -15.00 21.68 -18.34
C ALA A 59 -13.53 22.02 -18.56
N GLU A 60 -13.26 23.32 -18.76
CA GLU A 60 -11.91 23.84 -18.93
C GLU A 60 -11.57 24.85 -17.84
N ALA A 61 -10.38 24.70 -17.26
CA ALA A 61 -9.77 25.65 -16.37
C ALA A 61 -8.53 26.27 -17.02
N ASN A 62 -8.22 27.52 -16.70
CA ASN A 62 -6.99 28.15 -17.14
C ASN A 62 -6.29 28.93 -16.02
N SER A 63 -4.98 29.07 -16.16
CA SER A 63 -4.11 29.82 -15.24
C SER A 63 -2.87 30.28 -15.98
N SER A 64 -2.29 31.41 -15.58
CA SER A 64 -1.18 32.04 -16.29
C SER A 64 0.05 32.18 -15.41
N THR A 65 1.23 32.02 -16.01
CA THR A 65 2.51 32.28 -15.35
C THR A 65 3.53 32.84 -16.35
N HIS A 66 4.49 33.63 -15.86
CA HIS A 66 5.58 34.13 -16.68
C HIS A 66 6.69 33.08 -16.77
N LEU A 67 7.12 32.76 -17.99
CA LEU A 67 8.16 31.76 -18.25
C LEU A 67 9.19 32.32 -19.22
N CYS A 68 10.46 32.04 -18.91
CA CYS A 68 11.56 32.36 -19.80
C CYS A 68 11.70 31.30 -20.90
N LYS A 69 12.35 31.67 -22.00
CA LYS A 69 12.70 30.71 -23.05
C LYS A 69 13.62 29.63 -22.48
N GLY A 70 13.28 28.36 -22.66
CA GLY A 70 14.09 27.24 -22.20
C GLY A 70 13.27 26.05 -21.73
N TRP A 71 13.93 25.09 -21.11
CA TRP A 71 13.28 23.91 -20.52
C TRP A 71 12.85 24.21 -19.09
N HIS A 72 11.58 23.96 -18.80
CA HIS A 72 10.98 24.11 -17.48
C HIS A 72 10.49 22.76 -16.99
N ASN A 73 10.70 22.43 -15.72
CA ASN A 73 10.15 21.20 -15.16
C ASN A 73 8.63 21.32 -15.07
N PHE A 74 7.90 20.24 -15.29
CA PHE A 74 6.47 20.19 -15.01
C PHE A 74 6.13 18.90 -14.27
N ALA A 75 5.07 18.97 -13.47
CA ALA A 75 4.43 17.80 -12.88
C ALA A 75 2.92 18.04 -12.86
N ILE A 76 2.16 17.01 -13.25
CA ILE A 76 0.71 17.01 -13.34
C ILE A 76 0.21 15.74 -12.66
N TRP A 77 -0.74 15.90 -11.75
CA TRP A 77 -1.50 14.82 -11.16
C TRP A 77 -2.95 14.98 -11.60
N TYR A 78 -3.51 13.94 -12.20
CA TYR A 78 -4.92 13.85 -12.50
C TYR A 78 -5.49 12.66 -11.73
N HIS A 79 -6.35 12.96 -10.77
CA HIS A 79 -7.07 11.95 -10.00
C HIS A 79 -8.49 11.84 -10.55
N HIS A 80 -8.80 10.71 -11.17
CA HIS A 80 -10.14 10.39 -11.62
C HIS A 80 -10.93 9.72 -10.50
N THR A 81 -12.11 10.24 -10.19
CA THR A 81 -12.94 9.72 -9.10
C THR A 81 -14.02 8.77 -9.58
N THR A 82 -14.79 9.17 -10.58
CA THR A 82 -16.00 8.47 -11.03
C THR A 82 -16.33 8.87 -12.46
N GLY A 83 -16.97 8.03 -13.26
CA GLY A 83 -17.63 8.50 -14.49
C GLY A 83 -16.72 8.45 -15.72
N ASN A 84 -16.58 9.57 -16.43
CA ASN A 84 -15.73 9.63 -17.60
C ASN A 84 -14.39 10.29 -17.27
N ALA A 85 -13.32 9.76 -17.86
CA ALA A 85 -12.00 10.32 -17.69
C ALA A 85 -11.51 10.95 -18.99
N SER A 86 -11.11 12.21 -18.92
CA SER A 86 -10.45 12.90 -20.02
C SER A 86 -9.46 13.92 -19.48
N PHE A 87 -8.38 14.17 -20.24
CA PHE A 87 -7.40 15.19 -19.89
C PHE A 87 -6.75 15.74 -21.16
N VAL A 88 -6.78 17.05 -21.34
CA VAL A 88 -6.08 17.76 -22.42
C VAL A 88 -5.39 19.00 -21.86
N LEU A 89 -4.07 19.07 -22.07
CA LEU A 89 -3.28 20.25 -21.74
C LEU A 89 -3.02 21.10 -22.99
N SER A 90 -3.46 22.36 -22.94
CA SER A 90 -3.22 23.35 -23.98
C SER A 90 -2.54 24.59 -23.40
N TRP A 91 -1.95 25.41 -24.27
CA TRP A 91 -1.31 26.67 -23.89
C TRP A 91 -1.53 27.77 -24.93
N ALA A 92 -1.44 29.02 -24.51
CA ALA A 92 -1.41 30.20 -25.36
C ALA A 92 -0.44 31.24 -24.77
N ASN A 93 0.03 32.17 -25.60
CA ASN A 93 0.77 33.34 -25.15
C ASN A 93 0.44 34.55 -26.05
N SER A 94 1.14 35.67 -25.90
CA SER A 94 0.85 36.90 -26.67
C SER A 94 1.05 36.74 -28.19
N THR A 95 1.84 35.76 -28.62
CA THR A 95 2.22 35.50 -30.02
C THR A 95 1.63 34.23 -30.61
N MET A 96 1.02 33.39 -29.79
CA MET A 96 0.60 32.04 -30.12
C MET A 96 -0.83 31.81 -29.64
N SER A 97 -1.74 31.58 -30.60
CA SER A 97 -3.10 31.14 -30.31
C SER A 97 -3.11 29.82 -29.52
N LYS A 98 -4.18 29.60 -28.74
CA LYS A 98 -4.36 28.38 -27.96
C LYS A 98 -4.20 27.13 -28.81
N GLN A 99 -3.34 26.22 -28.37
CA GLN A 99 -3.13 24.90 -28.98
C GLN A 99 -2.74 23.88 -27.92
N VAL A 100 -2.94 22.58 -28.22
CA VAL A 100 -2.39 21.49 -27.40
C VAL A 100 -0.87 21.66 -27.32
N VAL A 101 -0.31 21.43 -26.13
CA VAL A 101 1.16 21.53 -25.96
C VAL A 101 1.82 20.49 -26.87
N PRO A 102 2.63 20.88 -27.87
CA PRO A 102 3.14 19.93 -28.85
C PRO A 102 4.11 18.92 -28.24
N ASP A 103 4.11 17.67 -28.72
CA ASP A 103 5.04 16.63 -28.24
C ASP A 103 6.52 17.04 -28.36
N LYS A 104 6.90 17.77 -29.41
CA LYS A 104 8.27 18.29 -29.58
C LYS A 104 8.70 19.28 -28.48
N ASN A 105 7.72 19.89 -27.81
CA ASN A 105 7.92 20.80 -26.69
C ASN A 105 7.93 20.03 -25.36
N MET A 106 7.64 18.73 -25.37
CA MET A 106 7.64 17.89 -24.19
C MET A 106 8.84 16.94 -24.28
N ARG A 107 9.58 16.84 -23.18
CA ARG A 107 10.47 15.72 -22.99
C ARG A 107 10.25 15.20 -21.60
N THR A 108 10.09 13.91 -21.49
CA THR A 108 10.47 13.25 -20.26
C THR A 108 11.98 13.04 -20.36
N SER A 109 12.72 13.06 -19.24
CA SER A 109 13.94 12.23 -19.24
C SER A 109 13.49 10.86 -19.75
N ARG A 110 14.25 10.26 -20.69
CA ARG A 110 13.98 8.91 -21.22
C ARG A 110 13.22 8.13 -20.17
N THR A 111 12.04 7.60 -20.49
CA THR A 111 11.34 6.68 -19.61
C THR A 111 12.25 5.46 -19.37
N GLU A 112 13.25 5.55 -18.50
CA GLU A 112 13.16 4.76 -17.30
C GLU A 112 11.86 5.26 -16.68
N LEU A 113 10.84 4.40 -16.59
CA LEU A 113 9.85 4.53 -15.53
C LEU A 113 10.64 5.06 -14.33
N ALA A 114 10.31 6.22 -13.78
CA ALA A 114 10.99 6.68 -12.57
C ALA A 114 10.87 5.51 -11.62
N SER A 115 11.96 4.75 -11.46
CA SER A 115 11.78 3.34 -11.12
C SER A 115 11.10 3.35 -9.78
N LEU A 116 9.89 2.80 -9.65
CA LEU A 116 9.24 2.76 -8.35
C LEU A 116 10.29 2.17 -7.39
N PRO A 117 10.74 2.93 -6.38
CA PRO A 117 11.85 2.52 -5.56
C PRO A 117 11.46 1.17 -4.96
N LEU A 118 12.26 0.15 -5.27
CA LEU A 118 11.97 -1.19 -4.79
C LEU A 118 12.00 -1.14 -3.26
N ASN A 119 10.84 -1.38 -2.66
CA ASN A 119 10.61 -1.29 -1.23
C ASN A 119 9.79 -2.51 -0.83
N ALA A 120 10.42 -3.45 -0.14
CA ALA A 120 9.70 -4.49 0.56
C ALA A 120 8.88 -3.84 1.67
N PHE A 121 7.62 -4.24 1.80
CA PHE A 121 6.83 -3.88 2.96
C PHE A 121 5.73 -4.91 3.13
N PHE A 122 5.38 -5.20 4.37
CA PHE A 122 4.25 -6.05 4.68
C PHE A 122 3.54 -5.56 5.93
N SER A 123 2.32 -6.06 6.12
CA SER A 123 1.64 -6.04 7.42
C SER A 123 1.23 -7.46 7.78
N TYR A 124 0.97 -7.71 9.06
CA TYR A 124 0.49 -9.01 9.52
C TYR A 124 -0.76 -8.88 10.39
N LYS A 125 -1.50 -9.97 10.49
CA LYS A 125 -2.63 -10.13 11.40
C LYS A 125 -2.53 -11.49 12.08
N LEU A 126 -2.67 -11.48 13.41
CA LEU A 126 -2.80 -12.71 14.18
C LEU A 126 -4.15 -13.38 13.86
N GLY A 127 -4.06 -14.64 13.44
CA GLY A 127 -5.18 -15.57 13.33
C GLY A 127 -5.36 -16.32 14.64
N PHE A 128 -6.21 -17.35 14.62
CA PHE A 128 -6.44 -18.17 15.81
C PHE A 128 -5.25 -19.09 16.10
N GLY A 129 -4.96 -19.31 17.39
CA GLY A 129 -3.80 -20.11 17.81
C GLY A 129 -2.48 -19.45 17.41
N THR A 130 -1.63 -20.18 16.69
CA THR A 130 -0.31 -19.70 16.21
C THR A 130 -0.32 -19.29 14.73
N GLU A 131 -1.51 -19.11 14.15
CA GLU A 131 -1.67 -18.65 12.77
C GLU A 131 -1.34 -17.17 12.63
N VAL A 132 -0.55 -16.81 11.61
CA VAL A 132 -0.31 -15.42 11.23
C VAL A 132 -0.55 -15.26 9.74
N SER A 133 -1.44 -14.34 9.39
CA SER A 133 -1.69 -13.94 8.00
C SER A 133 -0.85 -12.71 7.65
N PHE A 134 -0.09 -12.78 6.57
CA PHE A 134 0.71 -11.68 6.05
C PHE A 134 0.05 -11.05 4.83
N THR A 135 0.21 -9.75 4.67
CA THR A 135 -0.22 -9.00 3.50
C THR A 135 0.99 -8.31 2.90
N ASP A 136 1.34 -8.67 1.66
CA ASP A 136 2.35 -7.97 0.91
C ASP A 136 1.86 -6.58 0.52
N LEU A 137 2.66 -5.57 0.86
CA LEU A 137 2.43 -4.16 0.56
C LEU A 137 3.64 -3.57 -0.18
N SER A 138 4.48 -4.42 -0.77
CA SER A 138 5.71 -4.04 -1.43
C SER A 138 5.43 -3.16 -2.65
N LEU A 139 6.28 -2.17 -2.85
CA LEU A 139 6.23 -1.25 -3.98
C LEU A 139 7.48 -1.42 -4.81
N GLY A 140 7.35 -1.44 -6.13
CA GLY A 140 8.49 -1.56 -7.02
C GLY A 140 8.08 -1.90 -8.44
N ASP A 141 8.91 -1.49 -9.40
CA ASP A 141 8.69 -1.86 -10.80
C ASP A 141 9.14 -3.29 -11.04
N ASN A 142 8.29 -4.07 -11.71
CA ASN A 142 8.61 -5.42 -12.20
C ASN A 142 9.21 -6.32 -11.10
N ILE A 143 8.57 -6.38 -9.92
CA ILE A 143 8.94 -7.35 -8.89
C ILE A 143 8.65 -8.74 -9.45
N THR A 144 9.68 -9.59 -9.47
CA THR A 144 9.64 -10.95 -10.03
C THR A 144 9.70 -12.03 -8.96
N GLU A 145 10.09 -11.67 -7.73
CA GLU A 145 10.29 -12.63 -6.65
C GLU A 145 10.02 -12.02 -5.28
N TRP A 146 9.39 -12.81 -4.41
CA TRP A 146 9.14 -12.53 -3.00
C TRP A 146 9.74 -13.67 -2.20
N ARG A 147 10.59 -13.36 -1.22
CA ARG A 147 11.20 -14.32 -0.30
C ARG A 147 10.74 -14.02 1.11
N TRP A 148 9.96 -14.92 1.67
CA TRP A 148 9.49 -14.86 3.05
C TRP A 148 10.40 -15.70 3.94
N ASN A 149 10.94 -15.09 4.99
CA ASN A 149 11.57 -15.79 6.09
C ASN A 149 10.75 -15.50 7.34
N PHE A 150 10.17 -16.53 7.95
CA PHE A 150 9.27 -16.37 9.09
C PHE A 150 10.02 -16.24 10.44
N GLY A 151 11.35 -16.27 10.45
CA GLY A 151 12.16 -15.99 11.64
C GLY A 151 12.20 -17.11 12.69
N ASP A 152 11.62 -18.27 12.41
CA ASP A 152 11.57 -19.45 13.29
C ASP A 152 12.67 -20.50 12.99
N GLY A 153 13.54 -20.21 12.02
CA GLY A 153 14.62 -21.08 11.58
C GLY A 153 14.23 -22.03 10.44
N THR A 154 13.00 -21.97 9.95
CA THR A 154 12.62 -22.63 8.70
C THR A 154 13.27 -21.96 7.47
N PRO A 155 13.48 -22.71 6.36
CA PRO A 155 14.02 -22.12 5.13
C PRO A 155 13.07 -21.09 4.50
N ASP A 156 13.63 -20.10 3.81
CA ASP A 156 12.87 -19.08 3.09
C ASP A 156 11.86 -19.68 2.08
N GLU A 157 10.63 -19.18 2.10
CA GLU A 157 9.63 -19.47 1.07
C GLU A 157 9.78 -18.49 -0.09
N ILE A 158 10.02 -19.01 -1.29
CA ILE A 158 10.27 -18.20 -2.50
C ILE A 158 9.06 -18.29 -3.43
N CYS A 159 8.44 -17.14 -3.72
CA CYS A 159 7.29 -17.01 -4.61
C CYS A 159 7.63 -16.13 -5.82
N ASN A 160 7.11 -16.48 -7.01
CA ASN A 160 7.33 -15.73 -8.26
C ASN A 160 6.18 -14.77 -8.61
N ALA A 161 5.26 -14.56 -7.67
CA ALA A 161 4.14 -13.63 -7.73
C ALA A 161 3.84 -13.15 -6.31
N SER A 162 3.28 -11.93 -6.16
CA SER A 162 2.87 -11.42 -4.85
C SER A 162 1.86 -12.38 -4.23
N THR A 163 2.15 -12.81 -3.01
CA THR A 163 1.31 -13.69 -2.20
C THR A 163 1.09 -13.06 -0.83
N ASN A 164 -0.10 -13.28 -0.29
CA ASN A 164 -0.46 -12.97 1.09
C ASN A 164 -0.46 -14.28 1.87
N PRO A 165 0.72 -14.81 2.28
CA PRO A 165 0.80 -16.13 2.88
C PRO A 165 0.15 -16.14 4.27
N THR A 166 -0.40 -17.30 4.61
CA THR A 166 -0.79 -17.63 5.98
C THR A 166 0.19 -18.67 6.49
N TYR A 167 0.82 -18.40 7.64
CA TYR A 167 1.85 -19.25 8.23
C TYR A 167 1.44 -19.71 9.62
N MET A 168 1.66 -21.00 9.91
CA MET A 168 1.40 -21.61 11.21
C MET A 168 2.72 -21.84 11.92
N TYR A 169 2.96 -21.15 13.03
CA TYR A 169 4.17 -21.37 13.82
C TYR A 169 4.04 -22.60 14.71
N ASP A 170 5.11 -23.40 14.77
CA ASP A 170 5.19 -24.57 15.66
C ASP A 170 5.24 -24.18 17.14
N ARG A 171 5.68 -22.96 17.45
CA ARG A 171 5.86 -22.44 18.80
C ARG A 171 5.48 -20.97 18.87
N ALA A 172 4.89 -20.57 20.00
CA ALA A 172 4.73 -19.17 20.36
C ALA A 172 6.09 -18.59 20.75
N ASP A 173 6.51 -17.56 20.03
CA ASP A 173 7.76 -16.84 20.24
C ASP A 173 7.70 -15.48 19.50
N VAL A 174 8.65 -14.60 19.80
CA VAL A 174 8.86 -13.37 19.03
C VAL A 174 9.74 -13.69 17.83
N CYS A 175 9.11 -13.79 16.65
CA CYS A 175 9.78 -14.12 15.41
C CYS A 175 10.13 -12.86 14.60
N ASN A 176 11.37 -12.75 14.12
CA ASN A 176 11.79 -11.64 13.26
C ASN A 176 11.49 -11.95 11.79
N VAL A 177 10.24 -11.70 11.38
CA VAL A 177 9.78 -11.99 10.02
C VAL A 177 10.41 -11.03 9.03
N THR A 178 10.89 -11.55 7.92
CA THR A 178 11.59 -10.80 6.88
C THR A 178 11.00 -11.09 5.51
N LEU A 179 10.63 -10.04 4.78
CA LEU A 179 10.26 -10.10 3.37
C LEU A 179 11.39 -9.48 2.54
N THR A 180 11.91 -10.24 1.58
CA THR A 180 12.81 -9.72 0.55
C THR A 180 12.13 -9.77 -0.81
N VAL A 181 12.06 -8.64 -1.51
CA VAL A 181 11.56 -8.58 -2.88
C VAL A 181 12.70 -8.39 -3.86
N VAL A 182 12.61 -9.05 -5.01
CA VAL A 182 13.57 -8.96 -6.12
C VAL A 182 12.85 -8.51 -7.37
N ASN A 183 13.40 -7.51 -8.08
CA ASN A 183 12.87 -7.09 -9.36
C ASN A 183 13.59 -7.74 -10.55
N GLY A 184 13.02 -7.61 -11.74
CA GLY A 184 13.58 -8.21 -12.95
C GLY A 184 14.93 -7.64 -13.42
N THR A 185 15.45 -6.58 -12.78
CA THR A 185 16.83 -6.10 -12.99
C THR A 185 17.83 -6.69 -11.99
N GLY A 186 17.36 -7.50 -11.04
CA GLY A 186 18.16 -8.09 -9.95
C GLY A 186 18.32 -7.18 -8.75
N GLY A 187 17.65 -6.02 -8.72
CA GLY A 187 17.56 -5.18 -7.53
C GLY A 187 16.81 -5.89 -6.41
N MET A 188 17.27 -5.72 -5.18
CA MET A 188 16.68 -6.33 -3.99
C MET A 188 16.39 -5.29 -2.93
N ASN A 189 15.28 -5.46 -2.23
CA ASN A 189 14.96 -4.70 -1.03
C ASN A 189 14.38 -5.64 0.04
N THR A 190 14.64 -5.34 1.30
CA THR A 190 14.27 -6.20 2.43
C THR A 190 13.64 -5.37 3.53
N HIS A 191 12.57 -5.90 4.12
CA HIS A 191 11.89 -5.37 5.28
C HIS A 191 11.76 -6.45 6.35
N SER A 192 11.96 -6.08 7.62
CA SER A 192 11.83 -6.97 8.77
C SER A 192 10.97 -6.34 9.86
N GLU A 193 10.11 -7.14 10.47
CA GLU A 193 9.26 -6.76 11.59
C GLU A 193 9.21 -7.88 12.64
N LEU A 194 9.21 -7.52 13.92
CA LEU A 194 9.05 -8.49 15.01
C LEU A 194 7.57 -8.84 15.16
N VAL A 195 7.24 -10.12 15.02
CA VAL A 195 5.91 -10.66 15.21
C VAL A 195 5.88 -11.43 16.52
N ASP A 196 5.09 -10.95 17.47
CA ASP A 196 4.83 -11.65 18.73
C ASP A 196 3.74 -12.70 18.50
N VAL A 197 4.14 -13.96 18.33
CA VAL A 197 3.22 -15.08 18.12
C VAL A 197 2.63 -15.47 19.47
N PRO A 198 1.30 -15.37 19.66
CA PRO A 198 0.70 -15.55 20.98
C PRO A 198 0.84 -16.99 21.47
N ILE A 199 1.00 -17.14 22.79
CA ILE A 199 0.90 -18.44 23.45
C ILE A 199 -0.58 -18.85 23.44
N PRO A 200 -0.96 -19.99 22.81
CA PRO A 200 -2.35 -20.43 22.84
C PRO A 200 -2.83 -20.59 24.28
N GLY A 201 -3.87 -19.83 24.63
CA GLY A 201 -4.46 -19.77 25.95
C GLY A 201 -3.98 -18.62 26.84
N ASP A 202 -2.97 -17.83 26.45
CA ASP A 202 -2.55 -16.61 27.17
C ASP A 202 -3.37 -15.40 26.68
N ALA A 203 -4.59 -15.30 27.19
CA ALA A 203 -5.55 -14.29 26.77
C ALA A 203 -5.28 -12.89 27.37
N ASN A 204 -4.34 -12.75 28.31
CA ASN A 204 -3.98 -11.48 28.91
C ASN A 204 -2.60 -10.95 28.45
N HIS A 205 -1.84 -11.78 27.71
CA HIS A 205 -0.52 -11.49 27.16
C HIS A 205 0.56 -11.17 28.22
N ASP A 206 0.52 -11.84 29.38
CA ASP A 206 1.58 -11.74 30.40
C ASP A 206 2.70 -12.77 30.20
N GLY A 207 2.60 -13.61 29.17
CA GLY A 207 3.55 -14.64 28.82
C GLY A 207 3.38 -15.92 29.64
N LYS A 208 2.27 -16.08 30.39
CA LYS A 208 2.03 -17.24 31.25
C LYS A 208 0.59 -17.75 31.13
N LEU A 209 0.45 -19.07 31.10
CA LEU A 209 -0.85 -19.70 31.27
C LEU A 209 -1.25 -19.72 32.74
N SER A 210 -2.39 -19.11 33.05
CA SER A 210 -2.91 -19.01 34.41
C SER A 210 -4.42 -19.19 34.48
N ALA A 211 -4.94 -19.28 35.71
CA ALA A 211 -6.40 -19.28 35.92
C ALA A 211 -7.05 -17.95 35.51
N ALA A 212 -6.30 -16.85 35.46
CA ALA A 212 -6.81 -15.56 34.99
C ALA A 212 -7.14 -15.63 33.49
N ASP A 213 -6.31 -16.31 32.70
CA ASP A 213 -6.54 -16.49 31.27
C ASP A 213 -7.75 -17.36 30.99
N ALA A 214 -7.89 -18.47 31.72
CA ALA A 214 -9.08 -19.31 31.62
C ALA A 214 -10.38 -18.54 31.92
N VAL A 215 -10.35 -17.61 32.88
CA VAL A 215 -11.51 -16.75 33.20
C VAL A 215 -11.79 -15.77 32.07
N LEU A 216 -10.77 -15.15 31.48
CA LEU A 216 -10.92 -14.24 30.34
C LEU A 216 -11.48 -14.96 29.11
N ILE A 217 -10.97 -16.14 28.78
CA ILE A 217 -11.46 -16.98 27.67
C ILE A 217 -12.92 -17.39 27.91
N LEU A 218 -13.28 -17.78 29.13
CA LEU A 218 -14.66 -18.10 29.48
C LEU A 218 -15.59 -16.88 29.33
N GLN A 219 -15.11 -15.70 29.70
CA GLN A 219 -15.83 -14.45 29.53
C GLN A 219 -16.00 -14.09 28.04
N MET A 220 -14.98 -14.30 27.21
CA MET A 220 -15.06 -14.14 25.75
C MET A 220 -16.07 -15.10 25.14
N ALA A 221 -16.06 -16.38 25.54
CA ALA A 221 -17.03 -17.39 25.11
C ALA A 221 -18.47 -17.04 25.50
N ALA A 222 -18.68 -16.47 26.69
CA ALA A 222 -20.00 -16.12 27.20
C ALA A 222 -20.58 -14.84 26.58
N CYS A 223 -19.73 -13.85 26.29
CA CYS A 223 -20.17 -12.52 25.85
C CYS A 223 -19.96 -12.24 24.36
N GLY A 224 -19.08 -12.96 23.67
CA GLY A 224 -18.80 -12.76 22.23
C GLY A 224 -18.24 -11.37 21.86
N ILE A 225 -17.66 -10.65 22.82
CA ILE A 225 -17.13 -9.29 22.67
C ILE A 225 -15.66 -9.30 23.11
N ASN A 226 -14.79 -8.56 22.42
CA ASN A 226 -13.34 -8.47 22.68
C ASN A 226 -12.61 -9.83 22.63
N THR A 227 -12.88 -10.60 21.58
CA THR A 227 -12.26 -11.92 21.37
C THR A 227 -10.77 -11.79 21.07
N ASP A 228 -9.95 -12.44 21.88
CA ASP A 228 -8.51 -12.56 21.66
C ASP A 228 -8.20 -13.79 20.79
N PRO A 229 -7.33 -13.71 19.77
CA PRO A 229 -6.99 -14.88 18.97
C PRO A 229 -6.27 -15.99 19.75
N ALA A 230 -5.58 -15.66 20.84
CA ALA A 230 -4.98 -16.64 21.75
C ALA A 230 -6.03 -17.44 22.53
N ALA A 231 -7.29 -16.97 22.59
CA ALA A 231 -8.36 -17.61 23.35
C ALA A 231 -8.94 -18.86 22.67
N ASP A 232 -8.69 -19.07 21.37
CA ASP A 232 -9.02 -20.31 20.67
C ASP A 232 -7.85 -21.28 20.80
N VAL A 233 -7.95 -22.18 21.78
CA VAL A 233 -6.83 -23.02 22.21
C VAL A 233 -6.73 -24.30 21.39
N ASN A 234 -7.85 -24.78 20.83
CA ASN A 234 -7.88 -25.96 19.96
C ASN A 234 -7.83 -25.63 18.46
N SER A 235 -7.78 -24.35 18.11
CA SER A 235 -7.74 -23.86 16.73
C SER A 235 -8.94 -24.34 15.90
N ASP A 236 -10.11 -24.45 16.51
CA ASP A 236 -11.37 -24.78 15.83
C ASP A 236 -12.12 -23.54 15.29
N SER A 237 -11.49 -22.37 15.40
CA SER A 237 -12.01 -21.05 15.02
C SER A 237 -13.21 -20.59 15.86
N THR A 238 -13.48 -21.24 17.00
CA THR A 238 -14.55 -20.87 17.92
C THR A 238 -14.06 -20.79 19.36
N ILE A 239 -14.28 -19.64 20.01
CA ILE A 239 -13.95 -19.49 21.43
C ILE A 239 -15.12 -20.01 22.27
N THR A 240 -14.90 -21.10 22.98
CA THR A 240 -15.91 -21.77 23.78
C THR A 240 -15.44 -22.01 25.23
N SER A 241 -16.35 -22.49 26.08
CA SER A 241 -15.97 -22.95 27.41
C SER A 241 -14.99 -24.12 27.40
N LEU A 242 -14.84 -24.83 26.26
CA LEU A 242 -13.85 -25.89 26.10
C LEU A 242 -12.44 -25.32 26.09
N ASP A 243 -12.22 -24.16 25.45
CA ASP A 243 -10.93 -23.47 25.40
C ASP A 243 -10.47 -23.01 26.78
N ALA A 244 -11.40 -22.43 27.55
CA ALA A 244 -11.15 -22.08 28.94
C ALA A 244 -10.80 -23.31 29.81
N LEU A 245 -11.45 -24.45 29.53
CA LEU A 245 -11.16 -25.71 30.22
C LEU A 245 -9.77 -26.24 29.84
N MET A 246 -9.36 -26.12 28.59
CA MET A 246 -8.03 -26.53 28.11
C MET A 246 -6.92 -25.77 28.84
N VAL A 247 -7.06 -24.46 29.04
CA VAL A 247 -6.12 -23.66 29.85
C VAL A 247 -6.13 -24.11 31.31
N SER A 248 -7.31 -24.28 31.91
CA SER A 248 -7.42 -24.71 33.32
C SER A 248 -6.77 -26.07 33.58
N GLN A 249 -6.86 -27.00 32.61
CA GLN A 249 -6.21 -28.31 32.67
C GLN A 249 -4.68 -28.21 32.49
N ALA A 250 -4.20 -27.33 31.61
CA ALA A 250 -2.78 -27.09 31.41
C ALA A 250 -2.12 -26.51 32.68
N VAL A 251 -2.77 -25.53 33.31
CA VAL A 251 -2.32 -24.91 34.58
C VAL A 251 -2.25 -25.94 35.71
N THR A 252 -3.28 -26.78 35.85
CA THR A 252 -3.32 -27.78 36.93
C THR A 252 -2.35 -28.93 36.75
N LYS A 253 -1.97 -29.28 35.51
CA LYS A 253 -0.88 -30.23 35.25
C LYS A 253 0.49 -29.65 35.65
N GLY A 254 0.76 -28.38 35.31
CA GLY A 254 2.02 -27.73 35.67
C GLY A 254 2.26 -27.60 37.18
N VAL A 255 1.19 -27.53 37.98
CA VAL A 255 1.27 -27.47 39.46
C VAL A 255 1.58 -28.85 40.09
N ASN A 256 1.35 -29.96 39.37
CA ASN A 256 1.57 -31.32 39.89
C ASN A 256 2.93 -31.91 39.50
N ASP A 257 3.74 -31.20 38.71
CA ASP A 257 5.06 -31.61 38.23
C ASP A 257 6.23 -30.87 38.94
N GLU A 258 5.95 -30.11 40.02
CA GLU A 258 6.93 -29.58 41.00
C GLU A 258 6.98 -30.42 42.30
#